data_AF-A0A532EYU9-F1
#
_entry.id   AF-A0A532EYU9-F1
#
_cell.length_a   1.000
_cell.length_b   1.000
_cell.length_c   1.000
_cell.angle_alpha   90.00
_cell.angle_beta   90.00
_cell.angle_gamma   90.00
#
_symmetry.space_group_name_H-M   'P 1'
#
loop_
_entity.id
_entity.type
_entity.pdbx_description
1 polymer ?
#
loop_
_entity_poly.entity_id
_entity_poly.type
_entity_poly.pdbx_seq_one_letter_code
_entity_poly.pdbx_strand_id
1 'polypeptide(L)'
;MREVVGKSKIDEALTTGKAVIQQDTLTLLQTILDQYHAGVQIAAVQLQDVDPPEAVAAAFKDVTNAKEDREKLINQAQSYRNDIIPRAKGEAAELVNRARGFAQARLNRAQGEANRFLATLKEYNQAKDVISKRIYIETMEEILPHAEKIIIDGKGGERLLPYLPLDRLSKSGPSTHTKPTTQLEGEEPRPDLSSTLKPRNARP
;
A
#
# COMPACT_ATOMS: atom_id res chain seq x y z
N MET A 1 45.76 38.29 10.83
CA MET A 1 44.90 37.85 9.71
C MET A 1 45.62 36.87 8.78
N ARG A 2 46.68 37.27 8.05
CA ARG A 2 47.36 36.39 7.07
C ARG A 2 47.91 35.08 7.66
N GLU A 3 48.42 35.11 8.88
CA GLU A 3 49.01 33.93 9.52
C GLU A 3 47.97 32.86 9.92
N VAL A 4 46.82 33.28 10.46
CA VAL A 4 45.76 32.37 10.92
C VAL A 4 45.02 31.75 9.73
N VAL A 5 44.75 32.55 8.68
CA VAL A 5 44.06 32.08 7.46
C VAL A 5 44.93 31.11 6.64
N GLY A 6 46.26 31.27 6.67
CA GLY A 6 47.19 30.38 5.95
C GLY A 6 47.43 29.01 6.59
N LYS A 7 47.06 28.82 7.87
CA LYS A 7 47.20 27.55 8.59
C LYS A 7 45.96 26.64 8.49
N SER A 8 44.83 27.16 8.00
CA SER A 8 43.56 26.43 7.92
C SER A 8 43.25 25.95 6.49
N LYS A 9 42.58 24.79 6.38
CA LYS A 9 42.13 24.27 5.07
C LYS A 9 41.01 25.16 4.52
N ILE A 10 41.06 25.48 3.22
CA ILE A 10 40.12 26.39 2.53
C ILE A 10 38.66 25.97 2.73
N ASP A 11 38.37 24.66 2.69
CA ASP A 11 36.99 24.15 2.84
C ASP A 11 36.40 24.37 4.24
N GLU A 12 37.24 24.35 5.29
CA GLU A 12 36.81 24.61 6.67
C GLU A 12 36.61 26.11 6.91
N ALA A 13 37.42 26.97 6.30
CA ALA A 13 37.29 28.43 6.42
C ALA A 13 35.98 28.97 5.81
N LEU A 14 35.38 28.24 4.87
CA LEU A 14 34.17 28.67 4.16
C LEU A 14 32.86 28.11 4.76
N THR A 15 32.91 27.09 5.63
CA THR A 15 31.72 26.39 6.13
C THR A 15 31.56 26.46 7.65
N THR A 16 32.31 25.65 8.42
CA THR A 16 32.13 25.52 9.89
C THR A 16 33.25 26.17 10.69
N GLY A 17 34.41 26.42 10.08
CA GLY A 17 35.60 26.97 10.72
C GLY A 17 35.62 28.49 10.87
N LYS A 18 34.62 29.23 10.34
CA LYS A 18 34.57 30.70 10.46
C LYS A 18 34.60 31.16 11.93
N ALA A 19 33.85 30.51 12.81
CA ALA A 19 33.79 30.87 14.22
C ALA A 19 35.12 30.61 14.95
N VAL A 20 35.78 29.49 14.64
CA VAL A 20 37.08 29.13 15.24
C VAL A 20 38.16 30.11 14.78
N ILE A 21 38.21 30.41 13.49
CA ILE A 21 39.18 31.36 12.92
C ILE A 21 38.97 32.78 13.49
N GLN A 22 37.73 33.21 13.71
CA GLN A 22 37.42 34.51 14.33
C GLN A 22 37.94 34.58 15.77
N GLN A 23 37.73 33.52 16.54
CA GLN A 23 38.19 33.45 17.93
C GLN A 23 39.72 33.46 18.02
N ASP A 24 40.39 32.63 17.21
CA ASP A 24 41.87 32.56 17.18
C ASP A 24 42.49 33.89 16.73
N THR A 25 41.86 34.55 15.76
CA THR A 25 42.30 35.86 15.28
C THR A 25 42.10 36.93 16.35
N LEU A 26 41.00 36.91 17.10
CA LEU A 26 40.74 37.83 18.20
C LEU A 26 41.83 37.70 19.28
N THR A 27 42.13 36.48 19.70
CA THR A 27 43.17 36.22 20.71
C THR A 27 44.56 36.67 20.22
N LEU A 28 44.92 36.38 18.97
CA LEU A 28 46.19 36.79 18.40
C LEU A 28 46.30 38.32 18.29
N LEU A 29 45.26 39.00 17.81
CA LEU A 29 45.24 40.45 17.69
C LEU A 29 45.31 41.15 19.05
N GLN A 30 44.59 40.64 20.05
CA GLN A 30 44.65 41.18 21.41
C GLN A 30 46.08 41.06 21.98
N THR A 31 46.71 39.89 21.82
CA THR A 31 48.10 39.66 22.29
C THR A 31 49.09 40.64 21.65
N ILE A 32 48.93 40.94 20.35
CA ILE A 32 49.78 41.89 19.63
C ILE A 32 49.54 43.33 20.12
N LEU A 33 48.28 43.74 20.32
CA LEU A 33 47.94 45.09 20.80
C LEU A 33 48.37 45.33 22.25
N ASP A 34 48.32 44.29 23.09
CA ASP A 34 48.80 44.32 24.48
C ASP A 34 50.33 44.50 24.53
N GLN A 35 51.07 43.85 23.63
CA GLN A 35 52.52 44.07 23.47
C GLN A 35 52.88 45.48 23.02
N TYR A 36 52.06 46.09 22.16
CA TYR A 36 52.24 47.48 21.75
C TYR A 36 51.70 48.51 22.76
N HIS A 37 51.16 48.05 23.90
CA HIS A 37 50.57 48.90 24.94
C HIS A 37 49.53 49.91 24.40
N ALA A 38 48.73 49.49 23.41
CA ALA A 38 47.81 50.37 22.70
C ALA A 38 46.60 50.81 23.55
N GLY A 39 46.30 50.12 24.66
CA GLY A 39 45.17 50.46 25.54
C GLY A 39 43.79 50.20 24.92
N VAL A 40 43.72 49.41 23.84
CA VAL A 40 42.49 49.10 23.08
C VAL A 40 42.11 47.64 23.29
N GLN A 41 40.82 47.40 23.56
CA GLN A 41 40.25 46.05 23.69
C GLN A 41 39.38 45.73 22.48
N ILE A 42 39.62 44.58 21.84
CA ILE A 42 38.84 44.14 20.68
C ILE A 42 37.61 43.36 21.17
N ALA A 43 36.41 43.82 20.79
CA ALA A 43 35.15 43.19 21.20
C ALA A 43 34.77 41.99 20.32
N ALA A 44 34.95 42.08 18.99
CA ALA A 44 34.63 41.01 18.05
C ALA A 44 35.43 41.15 16.76
N VAL A 45 35.74 40.02 16.13
CA VAL A 45 36.33 39.96 14.79
C VAL A 45 35.33 39.26 13.88
N GLN A 46 34.90 39.95 12.83
CA GLN A 46 34.07 39.37 11.77
C GLN A 46 34.90 39.16 10.52
N LEU A 47 34.84 37.93 10.00
CA LEU A 47 35.40 37.59 8.69
C LEU A 47 34.43 38.12 7.65
N GLN A 48 34.92 38.98 6.76
CA GLN A 48 34.16 39.40 5.58
C GLN A 48 34.00 38.20 4.65
N ASP A 49 32.84 38.08 4.00
CA ASP A 49 32.59 36.95 3.09
C ASP A 49 33.61 36.97 1.95
N VAL A 50 34.32 35.85 1.79
CA VAL A 50 35.33 35.67 0.75
C VAL A 50 34.70 34.82 -0.33
N ASP A 51 34.40 35.46 -1.46
CA ASP A 51 33.94 34.75 -2.65
C ASP A 51 35.13 34.14 -3.41
N PRO A 52 35.00 32.92 -3.96
CA PRO A 52 36.01 32.36 -4.85
C PRO A 52 36.22 33.26 -6.08
N PRO A 53 37.46 33.44 -6.56
CA PRO A 53 37.69 34.17 -7.80
C PRO A 53 36.99 33.49 -8.99
N GLU A 54 36.46 34.28 -9.93
CA GLU A 54 35.62 33.77 -11.05
C GLU A 54 36.27 32.61 -11.82
N ALA A 55 37.60 32.59 -11.91
CA ALA A 55 38.36 31.56 -12.60
C ALA A 55 38.16 30.13 -12.05
N VAL A 56 37.77 29.95 -10.78
CA VAL A 56 37.61 28.62 -10.14
C VAL A 56 36.21 28.36 -9.59
N ALA A 57 35.32 29.36 -9.55
CA ALA A 57 33.98 29.23 -9.02
C ALA A 57 33.16 28.11 -9.70
N ALA A 58 33.34 27.92 -11.02
CA ALA A 58 32.66 26.86 -11.77
C ALA A 58 33.06 25.45 -11.30
N ALA A 59 34.35 25.20 -11.04
CA ALA A 59 34.85 23.91 -10.59
C ALA A 59 34.39 23.57 -9.16
N PHE A 60 34.36 24.57 -8.26
CA PHE A 60 33.82 24.37 -6.91
C PHE A 60 32.32 24.08 -6.92
N LYS A 61 31.57 24.77 -7.78
CA LYS A 61 30.13 24.52 -7.95
C LYS A 61 29.86 23.10 -8.44
N ASP A 62 30.68 22.60 -9.36
CA ASP A 62 30.55 21.24 -9.88
C ASP A 62 30.79 20.17 -8.81
N VAL A 63 31.84 20.34 -7.97
CA VAL A 63 32.11 19.43 -6.85
C VAL A 63 30.96 19.42 -5.83
N THR A 64 30.39 20.59 -5.53
CA THR A 64 29.25 20.69 -4.59
C THR A 64 28.00 20.04 -5.18
N ASN A 65 27.67 20.32 -6.43
CA ASN A 65 26.55 19.67 -7.13
C ASN A 65 26.71 18.14 -7.14
N ALA A 66 27.91 17.64 -7.45
CA ALA A 66 28.18 16.21 -7.44
C ALA A 66 28.03 15.56 -6.06
N LYS A 67 28.40 16.28 -4.98
CA LYS A 67 28.17 15.82 -3.60
C LYS A 67 26.68 15.78 -3.26
N GLU A 68 25.92 16.81 -3.64
CA GLU A 68 24.48 16.88 -3.43
C GLU A 68 23.75 15.77 -4.20
N ASP A 69 24.12 15.55 -5.46
CA ASP A 69 23.54 14.49 -6.30
C ASP A 69 23.84 13.10 -5.72
N ARG A 70 25.06 12.87 -5.24
CA ARG A 70 25.43 11.63 -4.54
C ARG A 70 24.54 11.41 -3.32
N GLU A 71 24.37 12.43 -2.48
CA GLU A 71 23.58 12.34 -1.27
C GLU A 71 22.10 12.11 -1.58
N LYS A 72 21.57 12.78 -2.61
CA LYS A 72 20.22 12.58 -3.12
C LYS A 72 20.00 11.15 -3.59
N LEU A 73 20.92 10.58 -4.37
CA LEU A 73 20.83 9.20 -4.85
C LEU A 73 20.87 8.19 -3.70
N ILE A 74 21.75 8.40 -2.72
CA ILE A 74 21.81 7.55 -1.51
C ILE A 74 20.48 7.61 -0.76
N ASN A 75 19.93 8.81 -0.54
CA ASN A 75 18.66 8.99 0.15
C ASN A 75 17.49 8.34 -0.60
N GLN A 76 17.45 8.46 -1.93
CA GLN A 76 16.45 7.82 -2.77
C GLN A 76 16.53 6.29 -2.69
N ALA A 77 17.74 5.73 -2.80
CA ALA A 77 17.95 4.28 -2.69
C ALA A 77 17.56 3.77 -1.30
N GLN A 78 17.88 4.53 -0.25
CA GLN A 78 17.50 4.18 1.11
C GLN A 78 15.99 4.25 1.32
N SER A 79 15.32 5.29 0.81
CA SER A 79 13.86 5.39 0.84
C SER A 79 13.23 4.20 0.12
N TYR A 80 13.67 3.90 -1.11
CA TYR A 80 13.18 2.78 -1.90
C TYR A 80 13.30 1.44 -1.15
N ARG A 81 14.45 1.19 -0.53
CA ARG A 81 14.67 0.00 0.31
C ARG A 81 13.75 -0.04 1.52
N ASN A 82 13.61 1.09 2.20
CA ASN A 82 12.76 1.25 3.37
C ASN A 82 11.27 1.18 3.03
N ASP A 83 10.88 1.40 1.78
CA ASP A 83 9.49 1.27 1.33
C ASP A 83 9.16 -0.17 0.91
N ILE A 84 10.05 -0.82 0.15
CA ILE A 84 9.77 -2.14 -0.43
C ILE A 84 9.86 -3.25 0.60
N ILE A 85 10.91 -3.27 1.44
CA ILE A 85 11.11 -4.39 2.36
C ILE A 85 9.97 -4.49 3.37
N PRO A 86 9.52 -3.41 4.03
CA PRO A 86 8.40 -3.48 4.97
C PRO A 86 7.07 -3.78 4.28
N ARG A 87 6.83 -3.24 3.09
CA ARG A 87 5.63 -3.54 2.31
C ARG A 87 5.53 -5.03 1.97
N ALA A 88 6.59 -5.59 1.39
CA ALA A 88 6.65 -7.01 1.06
C ALA A 88 6.50 -7.92 2.30
N LYS A 89 7.12 -7.54 3.43
CA LYS A 89 6.94 -8.25 4.71
C LYS A 89 5.51 -8.16 5.23
N GLY A 90 4.87 -6.99 5.11
CA GLY A 90 3.49 -6.76 5.48
C GLY A 90 2.54 -7.62 4.67
N GLU A 91 2.69 -7.61 3.34
CA GLU A 91 1.89 -8.43 2.41
C GLU A 91 2.06 -9.93 2.71
N ALA A 92 3.29 -10.39 2.94
CA ALA A 92 3.55 -11.79 3.31
C ALA A 92 2.88 -12.16 4.64
N ALA A 93 2.97 -11.30 5.67
CA ALA A 93 2.33 -11.52 6.95
C ALA A 93 0.80 -11.51 6.83
N GLU A 94 0.24 -10.59 6.05
CA GLU A 94 -1.20 -10.51 5.76
C GLU A 94 -1.69 -11.78 5.08
N LEU A 95 -0.97 -12.28 4.07
CA LEU A 95 -1.31 -13.51 3.36
C LEU A 95 -1.34 -14.71 4.31
N VAL A 96 -0.31 -14.85 5.16
CA VAL A 96 -0.23 -15.94 6.14
C VAL A 96 -1.36 -15.82 7.17
N ASN A 97 -1.65 -14.62 7.68
CA ASN A 97 -2.72 -14.40 8.64
C ASN A 97 -4.10 -14.66 8.04
N ARG A 98 -4.33 -14.26 6.78
CA ARG A 98 -5.55 -14.57 6.03
C ARG A 98 -5.72 -16.08 5.86
N ALA A 99 -4.66 -16.79 5.49
CA ALA A 99 -4.68 -18.25 5.34
C ALA A 99 -4.99 -18.94 6.67
N ARG A 100 -4.34 -18.53 7.76
CA ARG A 100 -4.62 -19.04 9.12
C ARG A 100 -6.06 -18.75 9.55
N GLY A 101 -6.55 -17.54 9.32
CA GLY A 101 -7.92 -17.14 9.61
C GLY A 101 -8.94 -18.00 8.84
N PHE A 102 -8.68 -18.25 7.55
CA PHE A 102 -9.53 -19.12 6.73
C PHE A 102 -9.53 -20.56 7.23
N ALA A 103 -8.36 -21.12 7.54
CA ALA A 103 -8.24 -22.48 8.10
C ALA A 103 -9.00 -22.60 9.42
N GLN A 104 -8.85 -21.64 10.33
CA GLN A 104 -9.56 -21.64 11.61
C GLN A 104 -11.07 -21.47 11.41
N ALA A 105 -11.50 -20.59 10.51
CA ALA A 105 -12.91 -20.41 10.18
C ALA A 105 -13.54 -21.69 9.61
N ARG A 106 -12.80 -22.41 8.75
CA ARG A 106 -13.22 -23.73 8.22
C ARG A 106 -13.38 -24.75 9.35
N LEU A 107 -12.40 -24.85 10.24
CA LEU A 107 -12.44 -25.77 11.38
C LEU A 107 -13.62 -25.45 12.31
N ASN A 108 -13.76 -24.19 12.71
CA ASN A 108 -14.86 -23.75 13.58
C ASN A 108 -16.23 -24.00 12.96
N ARG A 109 -16.37 -23.78 11.64
CA ARG A 109 -17.61 -24.06 10.92
C ARG A 109 -17.91 -25.55 10.91
N ALA A 110 -16.94 -26.38 10.57
CA ALA A 110 -17.10 -27.84 10.57
C ALA A 110 -17.47 -28.36 11.97
N GLN A 111 -16.82 -27.84 13.02
CA GLN A 111 -17.14 -28.21 14.40
C GLN A 111 -18.55 -27.74 14.81
N GLY A 112 -18.95 -26.52 14.41
CA GLY A 112 -20.29 -26.00 14.66
C GLY A 112 -21.37 -26.85 13.97
N GLU A 113 -21.14 -27.24 12.72
CA GLU A 113 -22.03 -28.12 11.96
C GLU A 113 -22.11 -29.51 12.58
N ALA A 114 -20.98 -30.09 12.99
CA ALA A 114 -20.93 -31.38 13.68
C ALA A 114 -21.69 -31.33 15.01
N ASN A 115 -21.47 -30.30 15.82
CA ASN A 115 -22.19 -30.10 17.08
C ASN A 115 -23.70 -29.93 16.85
N ARG A 116 -24.10 -29.15 15.84
CA ARG A 116 -25.51 -29.00 15.44
C ARG A 116 -26.11 -30.35 15.08
N PHE A 117 -25.42 -31.13 14.26
CA PHE A 117 -25.87 -32.45 13.84
C PHE A 117 -26.03 -33.40 15.04
N LEU A 118 -25.06 -33.44 15.95
CA LEU A 118 -25.14 -34.26 17.17
C LEU A 118 -26.33 -33.86 18.05
N ALA A 119 -26.58 -32.55 18.21
CA ALA A 119 -27.74 -32.07 18.95
C ALA A 119 -29.06 -32.49 18.27
N THR A 120 -29.17 -32.33 16.95
CA THR A 120 -30.36 -32.78 16.20
C THR A 120 -30.55 -34.29 16.27
N LEU A 121 -29.46 -35.07 16.18
CA LEU A 121 -29.51 -36.53 16.28
C LEU A 121 -29.99 -36.98 17.66
N LYS A 122 -29.59 -36.29 18.73
CA LYS A 122 -30.08 -36.55 20.09
C LYS A 122 -31.59 -36.36 20.18
N GLU A 123 -32.13 -35.27 19.61
CA GLU A 123 -33.57 -35.02 19.58
C GLU A 123 -34.32 -36.00 18.68
N TYR A 124 -33.74 -36.36 17.53
CA TYR A 124 -34.28 -37.37 16.62
C TYR A 124 -34.43 -38.74 17.27
N ASN A 125 -33.44 -39.16 18.05
CA ASN A 125 -33.51 -40.42 18.78
C ASN A 125 -34.62 -40.44 19.86
N GLN A 126 -35.02 -39.27 20.38
CA GLN A 126 -36.12 -39.18 21.35
C GLN A 126 -37.50 -39.24 20.69
N ALA A 127 -37.64 -38.71 19.47
CA ALA A 127 -38.94 -38.57 18.81
C ALA A 127 -38.87 -38.85 17.29
N LYS A 128 -38.50 -40.08 16.92
CA LYS A 128 -38.20 -40.49 15.54
C LYS A 128 -39.36 -40.30 14.55
N ASP A 129 -40.56 -40.72 14.94
CA ASP A 129 -41.73 -40.74 14.04
C ASP A 129 -42.24 -39.34 13.70
N VAL A 130 -42.21 -38.42 14.65
CA VAL A 130 -42.69 -37.04 14.43
C VAL A 130 -41.73 -36.23 13.58
N ILE A 131 -40.41 -36.40 13.77
CA ILE A 131 -39.42 -35.67 12.98
C ILE A 131 -39.37 -36.19 11.55
N SER A 132 -39.45 -37.51 11.34
CA SER A 132 -39.47 -38.09 9.99
C SER A 132 -40.69 -37.62 9.20
N LYS A 133 -41.87 -37.56 9.84
CA LYS A 133 -43.09 -37.01 9.22
C LYS A 133 -42.99 -35.51 8.94
N ARG A 134 -42.41 -34.72 9.86
CA ARG A 134 -42.17 -33.29 9.64
C ARG A 134 -41.25 -33.05 8.44
N ILE A 135 -40.09 -33.72 8.40
CA ILE A 135 -39.14 -33.58 7.28
C ILE A 135 -39.81 -33.96 5.97
N TYR A 136 -40.61 -35.03 5.94
CA TYR A 136 -41.37 -35.41 4.74
C TYR A 136 -42.34 -34.31 4.30
N ILE A 137 -43.11 -33.73 5.22
CA ILE A 137 -44.06 -32.66 4.88
C ILE A 137 -43.33 -31.39 4.45
N GLU A 138 -42.26 -30.96 5.14
CA GLU A 138 -41.47 -29.77 4.80
C GLU A 138 -40.77 -29.93 3.45
N THR A 139 -40.14 -31.08 3.20
CA THR A 139 -39.52 -31.34 1.89
C THR A 139 -40.57 -31.38 0.79
N MET A 140 -41.74 -31.98 1.04
CA MET A 140 -42.85 -31.99 0.09
C MET A 140 -43.37 -30.57 -0.16
N GLU A 141 -43.45 -29.70 0.85
CA GLU A 141 -43.83 -28.29 0.72
C GLU A 141 -42.80 -27.47 -0.08
N GLU A 142 -41.50 -27.78 0.04
CA GLU A 142 -40.44 -27.09 -0.73
C GLU A 142 -40.40 -27.52 -2.20
N ILE A 143 -40.60 -28.82 -2.48
CA ILE A 143 -40.54 -29.36 -3.85
C ILE A 143 -41.86 -29.20 -4.62
N LEU A 144 -43.02 -29.27 -3.96
CA LEU A 144 -44.33 -29.21 -4.61
C LEU A 144 -44.57 -27.93 -5.45
N PRO A 145 -44.14 -26.72 -5.02
CA PRO A 145 -44.25 -25.49 -5.82
C PRO A 145 -43.44 -25.52 -7.11
N HIS A 146 -42.31 -26.25 -7.11
CA HIS A 146 -41.39 -26.35 -8.24
C HIS A 146 -41.66 -27.59 -9.12
N ALA A 147 -42.56 -28.48 -8.69
CA ALA A 147 -42.94 -29.67 -9.43
C ALA A 147 -44.02 -29.35 -10.48
N GLU A 148 -43.84 -29.82 -11.70
CA GLU A 148 -44.81 -29.66 -12.78
C GLU A 148 -46.05 -30.54 -12.50
N LYS A 149 -47.15 -29.91 -12.07
CA LYS A 149 -48.41 -30.60 -11.71
C LYS A 149 -49.29 -30.78 -12.95
N ILE A 150 -49.49 -32.03 -13.38
CA ILE A 150 -50.43 -32.38 -14.45
C ILE A 150 -51.69 -33.00 -13.82
N ILE A 151 -52.85 -32.38 -14.04
CA ILE A 151 -54.16 -32.86 -13.55
C ILE A 151 -54.91 -33.46 -14.74
N ILE A 152 -55.24 -34.76 -14.68
CA ILE A 152 -55.99 -35.47 -15.72
C ILE A 152 -57.40 -35.72 -15.19
N ASP A 153 -58.41 -35.15 -15.84
CA ASP A 153 -59.81 -35.29 -15.46
C ASP A 153 -60.37 -36.66 -15.90
N GLY A 154 -61.04 -37.32 -14.96
CA GLY A 154 -61.30 -38.75 -14.95
C GLY A 154 -62.47 -39.18 -15.81
N LYS A 155 -62.33 -39.13 -17.14
CA LYS A 155 -63.17 -39.92 -18.08
C LYS A 155 -62.42 -40.49 -19.30
N GLY A 156 -61.10 -40.65 -19.22
CA GLY A 156 -60.29 -41.23 -20.32
C GLY A 156 -58.94 -41.82 -19.91
N GLY A 157 -58.79 -42.25 -18.65
CA GLY A 157 -57.49 -42.60 -18.05
C GLY A 157 -56.89 -43.97 -18.41
N GLU A 158 -57.58 -44.79 -19.20
CA GLU A 158 -57.15 -46.18 -19.47
C GLU A 158 -56.20 -46.31 -20.67
N ARG A 159 -55.89 -45.21 -21.38
CA ARG A 159 -55.08 -45.26 -22.61
C ARG A 159 -54.12 -44.09 -22.83
N LEU A 160 -53.41 -43.70 -21.77
CA LEU A 160 -52.31 -42.74 -21.87
C LEU A 160 -51.00 -43.44 -21.51
N LEU A 161 -50.14 -43.60 -22.52
CA LEU A 161 -48.72 -43.88 -22.32
C LEU A 161 -48.12 -42.74 -21.49
N PRO A 162 -47.21 -43.03 -20.53
CA PRO A 162 -46.54 -41.98 -19.77
C PRO A 162 -45.72 -41.12 -20.73
N TYR A 163 -46.26 -39.96 -21.10
CA TYR A 163 -45.53 -38.96 -21.87
C TYR A 163 -44.56 -38.29 -20.92
N LEU A 164 -43.29 -38.70 -20.96
CA LEU A 164 -42.19 -37.99 -20.33
C LEU A 164 -41.71 -36.93 -21.33
N PRO A 165 -41.99 -35.63 -21.12
CA PRO A 165 -41.56 -34.58 -22.04
C PRO A 165 -40.03 -34.39 -21.93
N LEU A 166 -39.28 -35.12 -22.75
CA LEU A 166 -37.81 -35.00 -22.84
C LEU A 166 -37.36 -33.59 -23.27
N ASP A 167 -38.25 -32.86 -23.95
CA ASP A 167 -37.98 -31.53 -24.51
C ASP A 167 -37.80 -30.44 -23.43
N ARG A 168 -38.36 -30.65 -22.21
CA ARG A 168 -38.27 -29.68 -21.11
C ARG A 168 -37.11 -29.94 -20.14
N LEU A 169 -36.60 -31.17 -20.07
CA LEU A 169 -35.45 -31.52 -19.23
C LEU A 169 -34.14 -30.88 -19.73
N SER A 170 -34.07 -30.60 -21.04
CA SER A 170 -32.94 -29.90 -21.69
C SER A 170 -32.85 -28.41 -21.30
N LYS A 171 -33.95 -27.78 -20.87
CA LYS A 171 -34.03 -26.32 -20.71
C LYS A 171 -33.78 -25.81 -19.28
N SER A 172 -33.61 -26.71 -18.31
CA SER A 172 -33.28 -26.35 -16.91
C SER A 172 -31.83 -26.73 -16.59
N GLY A 173 -30.88 -26.03 -17.21
CA GLY A 173 -29.50 -25.93 -16.75
C GLY A 173 -29.34 -24.74 -15.79
N PRO A 174 -28.38 -24.78 -14.86
CA PRO A 174 -28.35 -23.89 -13.69
C PRO A 174 -28.13 -22.43 -14.06
N SER A 175 -29.04 -21.55 -13.62
CA SER A 175 -28.82 -20.11 -13.56
C SER A 175 -27.77 -19.81 -12.48
N THR A 176 -26.51 -19.70 -12.89
CA THR A 176 -25.46 -19.14 -12.05
C THR A 176 -25.78 -17.68 -11.72
N HIS A 177 -26.15 -17.40 -10.48
CA HIS A 177 -26.08 -16.06 -9.91
C HIS A 177 -24.61 -15.61 -9.85
N THR A 178 -24.16 -14.90 -10.89
CA THR A 178 -22.93 -14.11 -10.86
C THR A 178 -23.23 -12.79 -10.17
N LYS A 179 -22.71 -12.61 -8.94
CA LYS A 179 -22.58 -11.30 -8.29
C LYS A 179 -21.73 -10.39 -9.18
N PRO A 180 -22.05 -9.09 -9.34
CA PRO A 180 -21.15 -8.17 -10.01
C PRO A 180 -19.97 -7.87 -9.08
N THR A 181 -18.78 -8.31 -9.46
CA THR A 181 -17.52 -7.81 -8.93
C THR A 181 -16.55 -7.68 -10.09
N THR A 182 -16.34 -6.41 -10.46
CA THR A 182 -15.05 -5.80 -10.77
C THR A 182 -14.07 -6.65 -11.60
N GLN A 183 -13.97 -6.32 -12.88
CA GLN A 183 -12.80 -6.62 -13.70
C GLN A 183 -12.06 -5.31 -13.99
N LEU A 184 -10.78 -5.31 -13.60
CA LEU A 184 -9.73 -4.40 -14.05
C LEU A 184 -8.96 -5.11 -15.19
N GLU A 185 -8.38 -4.27 -16.07
CA GLU A 185 -7.46 -4.56 -17.20
C GLU A 185 -8.15 -5.03 -18.50
N GLY A 186 -7.93 -4.44 -19.67
CA GLY A 186 -7.09 -3.32 -20.08
C GLY A 186 -7.21 -3.21 -21.60
N GLU A 187 -7.62 -2.04 -22.10
CA GLU A 187 -7.64 -1.73 -23.52
C GLU A 187 -6.96 -0.37 -23.70
N GLU A 188 -5.70 -0.39 -24.11
CA GLU A 188 -4.97 0.80 -24.58
C GLU A 188 -5.55 1.26 -25.92
N PRO A 189 -5.87 2.56 -26.08
CA PRO A 189 -6.19 3.12 -27.40
C PRO A 189 -4.92 3.68 -28.07
N ARG A 190 -4.87 3.52 -29.39
CA ARG A 190 -3.85 4.07 -30.29
C ARG A 190 -3.75 5.61 -30.19
N PRO A 191 -2.57 6.20 -30.47
CA PRO A 191 -2.38 7.64 -30.40
C PRO A 191 -2.88 8.31 -31.68
N ASP A 192 -3.67 9.38 -31.54
CA ASP A 192 -3.90 10.34 -32.61
C ASP A 192 -3.35 11.70 -32.20
N LEU A 193 -2.54 12.27 -33.09
CA LEU A 193 -1.79 13.51 -32.91
C LEU A 193 -2.61 14.67 -33.47
N SER A 194 -3.20 15.50 -32.61
CA SER A 194 -3.44 16.90 -32.95
C SER A 194 -3.87 17.73 -31.74
N SER A 195 -3.04 18.74 -31.44
CA SER A 195 -3.39 20.09 -30.94
C SER A 195 -4.73 20.25 -30.20
N THR A 196 -4.75 20.84 -29.00
CA THR A 196 -4.79 22.30 -28.87
C THR A 196 -4.47 22.72 -27.44
N LEU A 197 -3.58 23.72 -27.34
CA LEU A 197 -3.13 24.39 -26.12
C LEU A 197 -4.27 25.14 -25.40
N LYS A 198 -4.27 25.10 -24.06
CA LYS A 198 -4.66 26.26 -23.25
C LYS A 198 -3.88 26.25 -21.91
N PRO A 199 -3.24 27.36 -21.51
CA PRO A 199 -2.26 27.37 -20.42
C PRO A 199 -2.91 27.47 -19.03
N ARG A 200 -2.26 26.87 -18.04
CA ARG A 200 -2.59 26.96 -16.62
C ARG A 200 -1.87 28.17 -16.01
N ASN A 201 -2.62 29.23 -15.71
CA ASN A 201 -2.10 30.38 -14.99
C ASN A 201 -1.69 30.02 -13.57
N ALA A 202 -0.66 30.74 -13.12
CA ALA A 202 0.06 30.57 -11.89
C ALA A 202 -0.73 30.99 -10.63
N ARG A 203 -0.23 30.42 -9.52
CA ARG A 203 -0.26 30.84 -8.10
C ARG A 203 -0.08 32.35 -7.87
N PRO A 204 -0.22 32.90 -6.64
CA PRO A 204 0.06 32.32 -5.30
C PRO A 204 -1.12 31.67 -4.57
#